data_AF-A0A9D1F8I9-F1
#
_entry.id   AF-A0A9D1F8I9-F1
#
_cell.length_a   1.000
_cell.length_b   1.000
_cell.length_c   1.000
_cell.angle_alpha   90.00
_cell.angle_beta   90.00
_cell.angle_gamma   90.00
#
_symmetry.space_group_name_H-M   'P 1'
#
loop_
_entity.id
_entity.type
_entity.pdbx_description
1 polymer ?
#
loop_
_entity_poly.entity_id
_entity_poly.type
_entity_poly.pdbx_seq_one_letter_code
_entity_poly.pdbx_strand_id
1 'polypeptide(L)'
;MKKKTQLRPAVLLVPSAIFIVVIILSLVIGQPFTDTLTKGFEILQYNLGWVVSLTMLLFVAFVAVVIFHPIGKIKLGGPNAKPKMSYGRTLREFVVVNWLMPCLFGFIWFAIFGGTVLYQQFYGGVDYYSIYLEKGMEAMTLEAFNSVPFAPFVKAFMLLIIAVSFITLANSMISTIASMSIKNSSENEETPFGLKLFWGIIIAAAALVFTLAGGIDGVKMVKTFAGFPIVFLGIVMIVGFIVYMAKRPRDAAGNFEYEEAIANAPDNGEPCAPPSPTMEKLKALFHKNK
;
A
#
# COMPACT_ATOMS: atom_id res chain seq x y z
N MET A 1 16.11 -17.17 28.55
CA MET A 1 17.02 -16.03 28.30
C MET A 1 16.35 -15.09 27.28
N LYS A 2 15.96 -13.86 27.67
CA LYS A 2 15.41 -12.88 26.71
C LYS A 2 16.52 -12.52 25.72
N LYS A 3 16.36 -12.95 24.46
CA LYS A 3 17.26 -12.63 23.34
C LYS A 3 17.40 -11.10 23.30
N LYS A 4 18.63 -10.58 23.42
CA LYS A 4 18.89 -9.13 23.43
C LYS A 4 18.43 -8.57 22.08
N THR A 5 17.37 -7.76 22.07
CA THR A 5 16.86 -7.11 20.87
C THR A 5 17.97 -6.20 20.30
N GLN A 6 18.60 -6.63 19.21
CA GLN A 6 19.61 -5.83 18.54
C GLN A 6 18.90 -4.86 17.60
N LEU A 7 18.86 -3.57 17.97
CA LEU A 7 18.24 -2.53 17.15
C LEU A 7 19.11 -2.19 15.94
N ARG A 8 18.48 -1.80 14.82
CA ARG A 8 19.16 -1.21 13.66
C ARG A 8 19.05 0.31 13.77
N PRO A 9 20.05 1.01 14.35
CA PRO A 9 19.92 2.44 14.66
C PRO A 9 19.71 3.29 13.40
N ALA A 10 20.31 2.94 12.26
CA ALA A 10 20.10 3.66 11.01
C ALA A 10 18.64 3.59 10.51
N VAL A 11 17.97 2.44 10.67
CA VAL A 11 16.57 2.24 10.27
C VAL A 11 15.60 2.91 11.23
N LEU A 12 16.01 3.13 12.47
CA LEU A 12 15.22 3.83 13.47
C LEU A 12 15.38 5.35 13.39
N LEU A 13 16.61 5.83 13.24
CA LEU A 13 16.95 7.25 13.33
C LEU A 13 16.63 8.03 12.06
N VAL A 14 16.84 7.45 10.87
CA VAL A 14 16.62 8.18 9.61
C VAL A 14 15.14 8.51 9.40
N PRO A 15 14.19 7.55 9.50
CA PRO A 15 12.78 7.88 9.30
C PRO A 15 12.22 8.76 10.44
N SER A 16 12.61 8.50 11.70
CA SER A 16 12.16 9.34 12.83
C SER A 16 12.69 10.76 12.73
N ALA A 17 13.94 10.98 12.31
CA ALA A 17 14.48 12.31 12.05
C ALA A 17 13.74 13.01 10.91
N ILE A 18 13.43 12.31 9.81
CA ILE A 18 12.63 12.88 8.71
C ILE A 18 11.24 13.28 9.23
N PHE A 19 10.55 12.42 9.97
CA PHE A 19 9.24 12.75 10.54
C PHE A 19 9.32 13.96 11.48
N ILE A 20 10.32 14.02 12.36
CA ILE A 20 10.52 15.15 13.28
C ILE A 20 10.81 16.45 12.50
N VAL A 21 11.66 16.40 11.47
CA VAL A 21 11.96 17.56 10.63
C VAL A 21 10.71 18.03 9.89
N VAL A 22 9.90 17.14 9.32
CA VAL A 22 8.65 17.52 8.64
C VAL A 22 7.65 18.11 9.64
N ILE A 23 7.55 17.56 10.85
CA ILE A 23 6.72 18.12 11.94
C ILE A 23 7.18 19.54 12.29
N ILE A 24 8.48 19.76 12.47
CA ILE A 24 9.04 21.08 12.81
C ILE A 24 8.80 22.07 11.66
N LEU A 25 9.06 21.68 10.42
CA LEU A 25 8.81 22.53 9.25
C LEU A 25 7.33 22.88 9.13
N SER A 26 6.43 21.92 9.39
CA SER A 26 4.99 22.15 9.41
C SER A 26 4.57 23.15 10.50
N LEU A 27 5.20 23.13 11.67
CA LEU A 27 4.90 24.05 12.78
C LEU A 27 5.49 25.45 12.56
N VAL A 28 6.70 25.53 12.00
CA VAL A 28 7.44 26.79 11.82
C VAL A 28 6.93 27.59 10.61
N ILE A 29 6.62 26.89 9.51
CA ILE A 29 6.27 27.55 8.25
C ILE A 29 4.74 27.69 8.11
N GLY A 30 3.94 26.91 8.83
CA GLY A 30 2.47 27.04 8.85
C GLY A 30 1.80 26.82 7.50
N GLN A 31 0.75 27.59 7.20
CA GLN A 31 -0.05 27.44 5.96
C GLN A 31 0.71 27.68 4.64
N PRO A 32 1.68 28.62 4.54
CA PRO A 32 2.48 28.78 3.32
C PRO A 32 3.22 27.52 2.87
N PHE A 33 3.63 26.66 3.81
CA PHE A 33 4.29 25.38 3.48
C PHE A 33 3.32 24.39 2.86
N THR A 34 2.14 24.24 3.47
CA THR A 34 1.09 23.39 2.91
C THR A 34 0.67 23.91 1.55
N ASP A 35 0.47 25.22 1.37
CA ASP A 35 0.03 25.78 0.09
C ASP A 35 1.07 25.61 -1.03
N THR A 36 2.36 25.79 -0.71
CA THR A 36 3.45 25.62 -1.67
C THR A 36 3.58 24.16 -2.11
N LEU A 37 3.46 23.23 -1.16
CA LEU A 37 3.45 21.81 -1.46
C LEU A 37 2.21 21.42 -2.28
N THR A 38 1.05 22.07 -2.06
CA THR A 38 -0.21 21.75 -2.76
C THR A 38 -0.09 22.15 -4.20
N LYS A 39 0.37 23.37 -4.44
CA LYS A 39 0.62 23.88 -5.80
C LYS A 39 1.63 23.02 -6.55
N GLY A 40 2.72 22.61 -5.88
CA GLY A 40 3.71 21.70 -6.48
C GLY A 40 3.10 20.36 -6.90
N PHE A 41 2.24 19.80 -6.05
CA PHE A 41 1.53 18.57 -6.36
C PHE A 41 0.44 18.73 -7.43
N GLU A 42 -0.34 19.81 -7.39
CA GLU A 42 -1.37 20.11 -8.40
C GLU A 42 -0.75 20.26 -9.79
N ILE A 43 0.40 20.94 -9.90
CA ILE A 43 1.15 21.04 -11.15
C ILE A 43 1.62 19.66 -11.61
N LEU A 44 2.09 18.82 -10.68
CA LEU A 44 2.53 17.46 -11.00
C LEU A 44 1.35 16.60 -11.47
N GLN A 45 0.20 16.66 -10.80
CA GLN A 45 -0.99 15.88 -11.14
C GLN A 45 -1.70 16.41 -12.39
N TYR A 46 -1.66 17.72 -12.65
CA TYR A 46 -2.19 18.30 -13.88
C TYR A 46 -1.39 17.81 -15.11
N ASN A 47 -0.05 17.81 -15.00
CA ASN A 47 0.83 17.40 -16.10
C ASN A 47 1.03 15.88 -16.23
N LEU A 48 1.03 15.14 -15.12
CA LEU A 48 1.24 13.68 -15.08
C LEU A 48 -0.03 12.89 -14.77
N GLY A 49 -1.19 13.53 -14.67
CA GLY A 49 -2.46 12.86 -14.38
C GLY A 49 -2.77 11.74 -15.38
N TRP A 50 -2.47 11.98 -16.66
CA TRP A 50 -2.60 10.98 -17.71
C TRP A 50 -1.70 9.75 -17.48
N VAL A 51 -0.49 9.93 -16.94
CA VAL A 51 0.42 8.83 -16.58
C VAL A 51 -0.16 8.01 -15.45
N VAL A 52 -0.72 8.66 -14.42
CA VAL A 52 -1.37 7.99 -13.29
C VAL A 52 -2.55 7.17 -13.80
N SER A 53 -3.42 7.75 -14.64
CA SER A 53 -4.57 7.05 -15.22
C SER A 53 -4.15 5.87 -16.11
N LEU A 54 -3.14 6.04 -16.96
CA LEU A 54 -2.60 4.95 -17.78
C LEU A 54 -1.99 3.85 -16.91
N THR A 55 -1.29 4.21 -15.83
CA THR A 55 -0.66 3.23 -14.92
C THR A 55 -1.73 2.40 -14.21
N MET A 56 -2.81 3.03 -13.73
CA MET A 56 -3.96 2.32 -13.15
C MET A 56 -4.60 1.38 -14.17
N LEU A 57 -4.78 1.83 -15.42
CA LEU A 57 -5.33 1.01 -16.49
C LEU A 57 -4.42 -0.17 -16.85
N LEU A 58 -3.12 0.05 -16.94
CA LEU A 58 -2.13 -1.01 -17.16
C LEU A 58 -2.10 -2.02 -16.02
N PHE A 59 -2.25 -1.58 -14.77
CA PHE A 59 -2.32 -2.48 -13.62
C PHE A 59 -3.57 -3.35 -13.66
N VAL A 60 -4.74 -2.77 -13.98
CA VAL A 60 -5.99 -3.53 -14.17
C VAL A 60 -5.84 -4.53 -15.33
N ALA A 61 -5.26 -4.10 -16.45
CA ALA A 61 -5.00 -4.97 -17.60
C ALA A 61 -4.04 -6.12 -17.23
N PHE A 62 -2.96 -5.83 -16.49
CA PHE A 62 -2.03 -6.83 -15.98
C PHE A 62 -2.73 -7.86 -15.10
N VAL A 63 -3.57 -7.41 -14.16
CA VAL A 63 -4.35 -8.30 -13.31
C VAL A 63 -5.31 -9.17 -14.13
N ALA A 64 -5.99 -8.59 -15.13
CA ALA A 64 -6.84 -9.34 -16.04
C ALA A 64 -6.04 -10.39 -16.83
N VAL A 65 -4.86 -10.04 -17.33
CA VAL A 65 -3.94 -10.99 -17.98
C VAL A 65 -3.59 -12.13 -17.02
N VAL A 66 -3.23 -11.85 -15.76
CA VAL A 66 -2.90 -12.91 -14.79
C VAL A 66 -4.09 -13.85 -14.54
N ILE A 67 -5.32 -13.33 -14.54
CA ILE A 67 -6.54 -14.13 -14.36
C ILE A 67 -6.78 -15.04 -15.58
N PHE A 68 -6.77 -14.50 -16.80
CA PHE A 68 -7.13 -15.27 -18.00
C PHE A 68 -5.97 -16.07 -18.62
N HIS A 69 -4.74 -15.58 -18.49
CA HIS A 69 -3.55 -16.18 -19.09
C HIS A 69 -3.04 -17.41 -18.30
N PRO A 70 -2.38 -18.39 -18.95
CA PRO A 70 -1.81 -19.57 -18.29
C PRO A 70 -0.83 -19.28 -17.13
N ILE A 71 -0.25 -18.08 -17.08
CA ILE A 71 0.63 -17.63 -15.99
C ILE A 71 -0.08 -17.69 -14.63
N GLY A 72 -1.41 -17.53 -14.58
CA GLY A 72 -2.19 -17.64 -13.36
C GLY A 72 -2.19 -19.03 -12.72
N LYS A 73 -1.80 -20.09 -13.44
CA LYS A 73 -1.76 -21.46 -12.91
C LYS A 73 -0.52 -21.75 -12.04
N ILE A 74 0.44 -20.83 -11.97
CA ILE A 74 1.65 -20.98 -11.16
C ILE A 74 1.25 -21.08 -9.68
N LYS A 75 1.67 -22.14 -8.98
CA LYS A 75 1.46 -22.30 -7.54
C LYS A 75 2.43 -21.44 -6.74
N LEU A 76 1.92 -20.76 -5.73
CA LEU A 76 2.72 -19.90 -4.85
C LEU A 76 3.26 -20.71 -3.65
N GLY A 77 4.59 -20.65 -3.48
CA GLY A 77 5.31 -21.30 -2.37
C GLY A 77 6.02 -22.60 -2.77
N GLY A 78 7.15 -22.88 -2.09
CA GLY A 78 7.90 -24.14 -2.25
C GLY A 78 7.42 -25.23 -1.27
N PRO A 79 7.94 -26.47 -1.41
CA PRO A 79 7.45 -27.66 -0.66
C PRO A 79 7.48 -27.52 0.88
N ASN A 80 8.39 -26.70 1.41
CA ASN A 80 8.62 -26.50 2.85
C ASN A 80 8.35 -25.07 3.34
N ALA A 81 7.67 -24.23 2.55
CA ALA A 81 7.38 -22.85 2.93
C ALA A 81 6.28 -22.80 4.02
N LYS A 82 6.59 -22.22 5.18
CA LYS A 82 5.61 -22.05 6.26
C LYS A 82 4.51 -21.06 5.84
N PRO A 83 3.22 -21.45 5.83
CA PRO A 83 2.13 -20.57 5.40
C PRO A 83 1.93 -19.42 6.38
N LYS A 84 1.71 -18.20 5.88
CA LYS A 84 1.02 -17.16 6.68
C LYS A 84 -0.37 -16.83 6.14
N MET A 85 -0.56 -16.70 4.82
CA MET A 85 -1.88 -16.33 4.26
C MET A 85 -2.29 -16.96 2.91
N SER A 86 -1.42 -17.62 2.13
CA SER A 86 -1.80 -18.10 0.78
C SER A 86 -1.04 -19.33 0.25
N TYR A 87 -0.64 -20.24 1.13
CA TYR A 87 0.09 -21.46 0.74
C TYR A 87 -0.75 -22.39 -0.14
N GLY A 88 -0.13 -22.95 -1.18
CA GLY A 88 -0.74 -23.98 -2.04
C GLY A 88 -1.76 -23.47 -3.05
N ARG A 89 -2.10 -22.17 -3.01
CA ARG A 89 -3.01 -21.52 -3.96
C ARG A 89 -2.30 -21.16 -5.25
N THR A 90 -3.04 -21.20 -6.35
CA THR A 90 -2.55 -20.69 -7.63
C THR A 90 -2.47 -19.16 -7.61
N LEU A 91 -1.59 -18.57 -8.43
CA LEU A 91 -1.50 -17.12 -8.59
C LEU A 91 -2.86 -16.51 -8.97
N ARG A 92 -3.65 -17.22 -9.77
CA ARG A 92 -5.03 -16.86 -10.11
C ARG A 92 -5.93 -16.80 -8.87
N GLU A 93 -5.94 -17.84 -8.04
CA GLU A 93 -6.72 -17.87 -6.79
C GLU A 93 -6.30 -16.75 -5.84
N PHE A 94 -4.99 -16.50 -5.72
CA PHE A 94 -4.46 -15.42 -4.91
C PHE A 94 -4.97 -14.05 -5.37
N VAL A 95 -4.86 -13.77 -6.67
CA VAL A 95 -5.31 -12.49 -7.25
C VAL A 95 -6.82 -12.34 -7.14
N VAL A 96 -7.61 -13.37 -7.44
CA VAL A 96 -9.07 -13.30 -7.32
C VAL A 96 -9.51 -13.04 -5.88
N VAL A 97 -8.94 -13.74 -4.90
CA VAL A 97 -9.35 -13.55 -3.49
C VAL A 97 -8.87 -12.21 -2.93
N ASN A 98 -7.64 -11.80 -3.24
CA ASN A 98 -7.05 -10.61 -2.61
C ASN A 98 -7.31 -9.31 -3.38
N TRP A 99 -7.75 -9.37 -4.63
CA TRP A 99 -8.07 -8.19 -5.44
C TRP A 99 -9.55 -8.12 -5.77
N LEU A 100 -10.13 -9.17 -6.37
CA LEU A 100 -11.53 -9.11 -6.81
C LEU A 100 -12.49 -8.98 -5.63
N MET A 101 -12.28 -9.72 -4.53
CA MET A 101 -13.18 -9.64 -3.37
C MET A 101 -13.18 -8.24 -2.71
N PRO A 102 -12.03 -7.61 -2.40
CA PRO A 102 -12.02 -6.22 -1.92
C PRO A 102 -12.60 -5.22 -2.92
N CYS A 103 -12.34 -5.40 -4.23
CA CYS A 103 -12.92 -4.55 -5.25
C CYS A 103 -14.46 -4.62 -5.25
N LEU A 104 -15.04 -5.82 -5.21
CA LEU A 104 -16.49 -6.03 -5.15
C LEU A 104 -17.10 -5.39 -3.91
N PHE A 105 -16.46 -5.56 -2.76
CA PHE A 105 -16.87 -4.89 -1.53
C PHE A 105 -16.86 -3.36 -1.70
N GLY A 106 -15.78 -2.80 -2.29
CA GLY A 106 -15.69 -1.38 -2.60
C GLY A 106 -16.80 -0.89 -3.52
N PHE A 107 -17.12 -1.64 -4.58
CA PHE A 107 -18.24 -1.33 -5.48
C PHE A 107 -19.57 -1.25 -4.73
N ILE A 108 -19.88 -2.26 -3.91
CA ILE A 108 -21.12 -2.28 -3.12
C ILE A 108 -21.16 -1.09 -2.16
N TRP A 109 -20.05 -0.82 -1.47
CA TRP A 109 -19.95 0.30 -0.53
C TRP A 109 -20.20 1.65 -1.21
N PHE A 110 -19.50 1.95 -2.31
CA PHE A 110 -19.67 3.19 -3.04
C PHE A 110 -21.05 3.31 -3.68
N ALA A 111 -21.62 2.20 -4.17
CA ALA A 111 -22.97 2.19 -4.73
C ALA A 111 -24.03 2.54 -3.68
N ILE A 112 -23.93 1.99 -2.47
CA ILE A 112 -24.89 2.25 -1.40
C ILE A 112 -24.72 3.68 -0.85
N PHE A 113 -23.53 4.03 -0.34
CA PHE A 113 -23.33 5.31 0.34
C PHE A 113 -23.26 6.49 -0.65
N GLY A 114 -22.49 6.35 -1.73
CA GLY A 114 -22.39 7.38 -2.77
C GLY A 114 -23.71 7.54 -3.51
N GLY A 115 -24.39 6.43 -3.84
CA GLY A 115 -25.71 6.46 -4.46
C GLY A 115 -26.77 7.14 -3.59
N THR A 116 -26.77 6.91 -2.27
CA THR A 116 -27.71 7.56 -1.34
C THR A 116 -27.50 9.08 -1.30
N VAL A 117 -26.25 9.54 -1.19
CA VAL A 117 -25.93 10.99 -1.21
C VAL A 117 -26.36 11.62 -2.53
N LEU A 118 -26.04 10.98 -3.66
CA LEU A 118 -26.45 11.48 -4.98
C LEU A 118 -27.96 11.51 -5.15
N TYR A 119 -28.67 10.47 -4.69
CA TYR A 119 -30.13 10.43 -4.75
C TYR A 119 -30.74 11.58 -3.93
N GLN A 120 -30.22 11.83 -2.74
CA GLN A 120 -30.69 12.92 -1.88
C GLN A 120 -30.32 14.32 -2.43
N GLN A 121 -29.17 14.47 -3.10
CA GLN A 121 -28.78 15.70 -3.80
C GLN A 121 -29.73 16.04 -4.95
N PHE A 122 -30.04 15.05 -5.80
CA PHE A 122 -30.82 15.28 -7.01
C PHE A 122 -32.34 15.26 -6.80
N TYR A 123 -32.83 14.38 -5.93
CA TYR A 123 -34.27 14.14 -5.73
C TYR A 123 -34.76 14.50 -4.33
N GLY A 124 -33.88 14.48 -3.31
CA GLY A 124 -34.23 14.75 -1.92
C GLY A 124 -34.19 16.23 -1.52
N GLY A 125 -33.65 17.11 -2.37
CA GLY A 125 -33.57 18.56 -2.12
C GLY A 125 -32.57 18.96 -1.03
N VAL A 126 -31.71 18.05 -0.57
CA VAL A 126 -30.63 18.33 0.39
C VAL A 126 -29.38 18.73 -0.40
N ASP A 127 -28.86 19.93 -0.14
CA ASP A 127 -27.65 20.40 -0.84
C ASP A 127 -26.37 20.00 -0.07
N TYR A 128 -25.87 18.79 -0.35
CA TYR A 128 -24.59 18.30 0.14
C TYR A 128 -23.39 19.07 -0.41
N TYR A 129 -23.53 19.74 -1.56
CA TYR A 129 -22.43 20.50 -2.17
C TYR A 129 -22.10 21.76 -1.35
N SER A 130 -23.11 22.51 -0.88
CA SER A 130 -22.87 23.63 0.03
C SER A 130 -22.34 23.17 1.39
N ILE A 131 -22.84 22.06 1.95
CA ILE A 131 -22.33 21.48 3.20
C ILE A 131 -20.84 21.10 3.05
N TYR A 132 -20.45 20.54 1.91
CA TYR A 132 -19.06 20.22 1.62
C TYR A 132 -18.16 21.47 1.63
N LEU A 133 -18.60 22.57 1.00
CA LEU A 133 -17.82 23.81 0.95
C LEU A 133 -17.70 24.49 2.32
N GLU A 134 -18.76 24.43 3.14
CA GLU A 134 -18.80 25.14 4.43
C GLU A 134 -18.13 24.36 5.57
N LYS A 135 -18.32 23.03 5.62
CA LYS A 135 -17.91 22.19 6.76
C LYS A 135 -16.95 21.05 6.41
N GLY A 136 -16.62 20.88 5.13
CA GLY A 136 -15.70 19.85 4.66
C GLY A 136 -16.32 18.48 4.40
N MET A 137 -15.51 17.54 3.91
CA MET A 137 -15.94 16.19 3.49
C MET A 137 -16.49 15.36 4.65
N GLU A 138 -15.92 15.52 5.83
CA GLU A 138 -16.20 14.74 7.04
C GLU A 138 -17.58 15.12 7.57
N ALA A 139 -17.91 16.41 7.58
CA ALA A 139 -19.24 16.89 7.94
C ALA A 139 -20.29 16.46 6.92
N MET A 140 -19.97 16.51 5.62
CA MET A 140 -20.87 16.03 4.56
C MET A 140 -21.24 14.55 4.75
N THR A 141 -20.26 13.70 5.07
CA THR A 141 -20.53 12.26 5.29
C THR A 141 -21.35 12.01 6.55
N LEU A 142 -21.12 12.76 7.64
CA LEU A 142 -21.97 12.69 8.83
C LEU A 142 -23.39 13.21 8.57
N GLU A 143 -23.54 14.25 7.76
CA GLU A 143 -24.85 14.80 7.42
C GLU A 143 -25.63 13.87 6.49
N ALA A 144 -24.94 13.10 5.64
CA ALA A 144 -25.56 12.07 4.81
C ALA A 144 -26.37 11.06 5.63
N PHE A 145 -25.94 10.73 6.85
CA PHE A 145 -26.66 9.82 7.72
C PHE A 145 -27.96 10.40 8.32
N ASN A 146 -28.24 11.70 8.18
CA ASN A 146 -29.56 12.23 8.56
C ASN A 146 -30.66 11.80 7.58
N SER A 147 -30.30 11.32 6.39
CA SER A 147 -31.26 10.79 5.41
C SER A 147 -31.77 9.38 5.72
N VAL A 148 -31.17 8.68 6.70
CA VAL A 148 -31.57 7.32 7.10
C VAL A 148 -32.37 7.33 8.41
N PRO A 149 -33.34 6.40 8.58
CA PRO A 149 -34.08 6.29 9.83
C PRO A 149 -33.14 5.96 11.00
N PHE A 150 -33.46 6.48 12.20
CA PHE A 150 -32.62 6.34 13.40
C PHE A 150 -31.21 6.95 13.27
N ALA A 151 -31.06 8.05 12.53
CA ALA A 151 -29.79 8.72 12.25
C ALA A 151 -28.81 8.86 13.44
N PRO A 152 -29.23 9.27 14.67
CA PRO A 152 -28.29 9.40 15.78
C PRO A 152 -27.61 8.07 16.16
N PHE A 153 -28.36 6.96 16.11
CA PHE A 153 -27.83 5.63 16.41
C PHE A 153 -26.87 5.16 15.32
N VAL A 154 -27.24 5.36 14.05
CA VAL A 154 -26.39 4.98 12.90
C VAL A 154 -25.08 5.78 12.89
N LYS A 155 -25.13 7.09 13.18
CA LYS A 155 -23.93 7.94 13.31
C LYS A 155 -23.00 7.45 14.42
N ALA A 156 -23.54 7.16 15.60
CA ALA A 156 -22.76 6.65 16.72
C ALA A 156 -22.11 5.29 16.40
N PHE A 157 -22.87 4.40 15.78
CA PHE A 157 -22.38 3.09 15.36
C PHE A 157 -21.29 3.18 14.28
N MET A 158 -21.44 4.07 13.29
CA MET A 158 -20.43 4.31 12.27
C MET A 158 -19.13 4.89 12.84
N LEU A 159 -19.22 5.84 13.77
CA LEU A 159 -18.04 6.35 14.48
C LEU A 159 -17.31 5.25 15.24
N LEU A 160 -18.03 4.31 15.86
CA LEU A 160 -17.44 3.15 16.51
C LEU A 160 -16.71 2.25 15.50
N ILE A 161 -17.34 1.92 14.37
CA ILE A 161 -16.70 1.09 13.33
C ILE A 161 -15.43 1.76 12.79
N ILE A 162 -15.47 3.06 12.54
CA ILE A 162 -14.30 3.83 12.09
C ILE A 162 -13.19 3.75 13.14
N ALA A 163 -13.52 3.92 14.42
CA ALA A 163 -12.54 3.85 15.51
C ALA A 163 -11.90 2.45 15.62
N VAL A 164 -12.70 1.38 15.60
CA VAL A 164 -12.17 0.00 15.66
C VAL A 164 -11.30 -0.30 14.45
N SER A 165 -11.75 0.06 13.24
CA SER A 165 -10.99 -0.14 12.00
C SER A 165 -9.67 0.62 12.03
N PHE A 166 -9.67 1.86 12.52
CA PHE A 166 -8.46 2.66 12.72
C PHE A 166 -7.49 1.99 13.70
N ILE A 167 -7.98 1.49 14.84
CA ILE A 167 -7.15 0.80 15.84
C ILE A 167 -6.50 -0.46 15.25
N THR A 168 -7.26 -1.27 14.52
CA THR A 168 -6.74 -2.49 13.88
C THR A 168 -5.67 -2.18 12.83
N LEU A 169 -5.91 -1.14 12.03
CA LEU A 169 -4.96 -0.67 11.00
C LEU A 169 -3.69 -0.09 11.65
N ALA A 170 -3.82 0.78 12.64
CA ALA A 170 -2.71 1.40 13.36
C ALA A 170 -1.83 0.36 14.06
N ASN A 171 -2.43 -0.62 14.75
CA ASN A 171 -1.68 -1.69 15.42
C ASN A 171 -0.84 -2.50 14.42
N SER A 172 -1.41 -2.83 13.26
CA SER A 172 -0.71 -3.57 12.21
C SER A 172 0.48 -2.77 11.65
N MET A 173 0.28 -1.48 11.34
CA MET A 173 1.34 -0.62 10.81
C MET A 173 2.48 -0.41 11.82
N ILE A 174 2.16 -0.12 13.08
CA ILE A 174 3.16 0.07 14.16
C ILE A 174 3.98 -1.20 14.33
N SER A 175 3.34 -2.38 14.34
CA SER A 175 4.04 -3.65 14.49
C SER A 175 4.99 -3.92 13.32
N THR A 176 4.59 -3.59 12.08
CA THR A 176 5.44 -3.73 10.89
C THR A 176 6.67 -2.82 10.99
N ILE A 177 6.50 -1.52 11.25
CA ILE A 177 7.61 -0.57 11.36
C ILE A 177 8.58 -0.97 12.49
N ALA A 178 8.02 -1.38 13.63
CA ALA A 178 8.80 -1.81 14.76
C ALA A 178 9.59 -3.10 14.43
N SER A 179 9.03 -4.04 13.66
CA SER A 179 9.73 -5.27 13.23
C SER A 179 10.88 -4.98 12.26
N MET A 180 10.73 -3.98 11.37
CA MET A 180 11.77 -3.51 10.45
C MET A 180 12.94 -2.83 11.17
N SER A 181 12.71 -2.29 12.38
CA SER A 181 13.71 -1.61 13.21
C SER A 181 14.64 -2.57 13.98
N ILE A 182 14.39 -3.89 13.92
CA ILE A 182 15.14 -4.91 14.65
C ILE A 182 16.05 -5.70 13.69
N LYS A 183 17.28 -6.00 14.13
CA LYS A 183 18.23 -6.86 13.40
C LYS A 183 17.88 -8.32 13.65
N ASN A 184 17.74 -9.10 12.58
CA ASN A 184 17.30 -10.50 12.62
C ASN A 184 15.90 -10.67 13.23
N SER A 185 14.97 -9.78 12.91
CA SER A 185 13.56 -10.01 13.20
C SER A 185 13.12 -11.29 12.50
N SER A 186 12.72 -12.28 13.30
CA SER A 186 12.05 -13.45 12.76
C SER A 186 10.55 -13.15 12.65
N GLU A 187 9.91 -13.59 11.57
CA GLU A 187 8.48 -13.31 11.33
C GLU A 187 7.52 -13.89 12.40
N ASN A 188 8.05 -14.71 13.32
CA ASN A 188 7.34 -15.35 14.43
C ASN A 188 7.61 -14.70 15.80
N GLU A 189 8.55 -13.76 15.92
CA GLU A 189 8.80 -13.05 17.17
C GLU A 189 7.96 -11.77 17.19
N GLU A 190 7.08 -11.62 18.18
CA GLU A 190 6.40 -10.35 18.40
C GLU A 190 7.41 -9.26 18.77
N THR A 191 7.29 -8.12 18.09
CA THR A 191 8.11 -6.96 18.38
C THR A 191 7.90 -6.48 19.82
N PRO A 192 8.97 -6.22 20.60
CA PRO A 192 8.86 -5.73 21.97
C PRO A 192 7.95 -4.50 22.10
N PHE A 193 7.10 -4.52 23.14
CA PHE A 193 6.08 -3.51 23.40
C PHE A 193 6.64 -2.08 23.44
N GLY A 194 7.81 -1.87 24.06
CA GLY A 194 8.42 -0.53 24.15
C GLY A 194 8.72 0.10 22.79
N LEU A 195 9.08 -0.71 21.78
CA LEU A 195 9.35 -0.22 20.44
C LEU A 195 8.06 0.08 19.67
N LYS A 196 7.00 -0.73 19.88
CA LYS A 196 5.66 -0.43 19.36
C LYS A 196 5.13 0.88 19.94
N LEU A 197 5.28 1.08 21.25
CA LEU A 197 4.84 2.30 21.94
C LEU A 197 5.62 3.54 21.43
N PHE A 198 6.93 3.43 21.26
CA PHE A 198 7.76 4.52 20.69
C PHE A 198 7.26 4.98 19.32
N TRP A 199 7.08 4.05 18.37
CA TRP A 199 6.57 4.38 17.04
C TRP A 199 5.12 4.86 17.06
N GLY A 200 4.28 4.28 17.92
CA GLY A 200 2.90 4.71 18.10
C GLY A 200 2.81 6.16 18.57
N ILE A 201 3.63 6.57 19.55
CA ILE A 201 3.67 7.95 20.04
C ILE A 201 4.15 8.92 18.96
N ILE A 202 5.21 8.57 18.21
CA ILE A 202 5.72 9.44 17.14
C ILE A 202 4.67 9.64 16.05
N ILE A 203 4.01 8.55 15.60
CA ILE A 203 2.97 8.63 14.56
C ILE A 203 1.75 9.40 15.06
N ALA A 204 1.32 9.18 16.31
CA ALA A 204 0.21 9.91 16.91
C ALA A 204 0.52 11.41 17.07
N ALA A 205 1.73 11.75 17.51
CA ALA A 205 2.19 13.14 17.61
C ALA A 205 2.25 13.81 16.24
N ALA A 206 2.76 13.11 15.22
CA ALA A 206 2.77 13.59 13.84
C ALA A 206 1.34 13.87 13.35
N ALA A 207 0.43 12.90 13.52
CA ALA A 207 -0.96 13.03 13.09
C ALA A 207 -1.67 14.22 13.77
N LEU A 208 -1.43 14.43 15.07
CA LEU A 208 -1.95 15.56 15.82
C LEU A 208 -1.43 16.90 15.28
N VAL A 209 -0.13 17.01 15.04
CA VAL A 209 0.48 18.24 14.50
C VAL A 209 -0.05 18.57 13.12
N PHE A 210 -0.12 17.61 12.20
CA PHE A 210 -0.65 17.87 10.85
C PHE A 210 -2.12 18.27 10.86
N THR A 211 -2.91 17.67 11.75
CA THR A 211 -4.32 18.02 11.90
C THR A 211 -4.49 19.43 12.46
N LEU A 212 -3.65 19.86 13.42
CA LEU A 212 -3.71 21.21 13.98
C LEU A 212 -3.14 22.28 13.05
N ALA A 213 -2.10 21.97 12.26
CA ALA A 213 -1.42 22.95 11.40
C ALA A 213 -2.14 23.16 10.05
N GLY A 214 -2.61 22.07 9.43
CA GLY A 214 -3.14 22.08 8.06
C GLY A 214 -4.53 21.46 7.90
N GLY A 215 -5.19 21.07 8.99
CA GLY A 215 -6.49 20.41 8.94
C GLY A 215 -6.45 19.11 8.12
N ILE A 216 -7.56 18.82 7.45
CA ILE A 216 -7.72 17.62 6.62
C ILE A 216 -6.80 17.66 5.39
N ASP A 217 -6.59 18.84 4.81
CA ASP A 217 -5.79 18.98 3.60
C ASP A 217 -4.30 18.76 3.90
N GLY A 218 -3.80 19.25 5.04
CA GLY A 218 -2.46 18.94 5.54
C GLY A 218 -2.21 17.43 5.65
N VAL A 219 -3.17 16.67 6.19
CA VAL A 219 -3.06 15.20 6.29
C VAL A 219 -3.14 14.53 4.90
N LYS A 220 -4.03 14.99 4.01
CA LYS A 220 -4.15 14.47 2.63
C LYS A 220 -2.90 14.74 1.79
N MET A 221 -2.13 15.77 2.11
CA MET A 221 -0.89 16.08 1.41
C MET A 221 0.28 15.19 1.81
N VAL A 222 0.45 14.91 3.10
CA VAL A 222 1.57 14.10 3.60
C VAL A 222 1.59 12.71 2.94
N LYS A 223 0.41 12.06 2.81
CA LYS A 223 0.31 10.76 2.10
C LYS A 223 0.74 10.86 0.64
N THR A 224 0.50 11.98 0.01
CA THR A 224 0.68 12.19 -1.43
C THR A 224 2.15 12.50 -1.74
N PHE A 225 2.78 13.36 -0.95
CA PHE A 225 4.22 13.63 -1.02
C PHE A 225 5.03 12.37 -0.71
N ALA A 226 4.66 11.60 0.32
CA ALA A 226 5.33 10.34 0.64
C ALA A 226 5.12 9.27 -0.47
N GLY A 227 3.99 9.31 -1.17
CA GLY A 227 3.67 8.37 -2.24
C GLY A 227 4.58 8.50 -3.46
N PHE A 228 4.98 9.73 -3.84
CA PHE A 228 5.74 9.96 -5.07
C PHE A 228 7.12 9.26 -5.09
N PRO A 229 7.98 9.36 -4.06
CA PRO A 229 9.22 8.59 -3.98
C PRO A 229 9.01 7.08 -3.96
N ILE A 230 7.93 6.61 -3.32
CA ILE A 230 7.61 5.19 -3.19
C ILE A 230 7.30 4.57 -4.56
N VAL A 231 6.77 5.34 -5.52
CA VAL A 231 6.52 4.84 -6.89
C VAL A 231 7.82 4.35 -7.54
N PHE A 232 8.92 5.09 -7.43
CA PHE A 232 10.21 4.68 -7.99
C PHE A 232 10.73 3.39 -7.35
N LEU A 233 10.60 3.27 -6.03
CA LEU A 233 10.94 2.04 -5.31
C LEU A 233 10.07 0.87 -5.76
N GLY A 234 8.77 1.11 -5.99
CA GLY A 234 7.85 0.13 -6.56
C GLY A 234 8.27 -0.36 -7.94
N ILE A 235 8.72 0.54 -8.82
CA ILE A 235 9.25 0.17 -10.15
C ILE A 235 10.49 -0.70 -9.99
N VAL A 236 11.43 -0.34 -9.12
CA VAL A 236 12.63 -1.14 -8.84
C VAL A 236 12.26 -2.53 -8.31
N MET A 237 11.25 -2.62 -7.42
CA MET A 237 10.75 -3.91 -6.93
C MET A 237 10.12 -4.75 -8.04
N ILE A 238 9.34 -4.15 -8.94
CA ILE A 238 8.75 -4.84 -10.10
C ILE A 238 9.85 -5.36 -11.02
N VAL A 239 10.83 -4.53 -11.38
CA VAL A 239 11.96 -4.93 -12.22
C VAL A 239 12.76 -6.03 -11.53
N GLY A 240 13.04 -5.90 -10.23
CA GLY A 240 13.72 -6.93 -9.45
C GLY A 240 12.96 -8.26 -9.43
N PHE A 241 11.64 -8.21 -9.30
CA PHE A 241 10.77 -9.39 -9.36
C PHE A 241 10.78 -10.04 -10.75
N ILE A 242 10.67 -9.25 -11.82
CA ILE A 242 10.74 -9.76 -13.21
C ILE A 242 12.10 -10.41 -13.47
N VAL A 243 13.20 -9.78 -13.06
CA VAL A 243 14.56 -10.33 -13.19
C VAL A 243 14.70 -11.61 -12.37
N TYR A 244 14.18 -11.66 -11.16
CA TYR A 244 14.18 -12.86 -10.32
C TYR A 244 13.42 -14.01 -10.98
N MET A 245 12.20 -13.75 -11.48
CA MET A 245 11.39 -14.73 -12.19
C MET A 245 12.02 -15.18 -13.51
N ALA A 246 12.73 -14.29 -14.21
CA ALA A 246 13.41 -14.61 -15.46
C ALA A 246 14.70 -15.44 -15.26
N LYS A 247 15.28 -15.42 -14.06
CA LYS A 247 16.46 -16.23 -13.71
C LYS A 247 16.12 -17.64 -13.24
N ARG A 248 14.86 -17.95 -12.94
CA ARG A 248 14.48 -19.29 -12.45
C ARG A 248 14.65 -20.36 -13.54
N PRO A 249 15.28 -21.52 -13.20
CA PRO A 249 15.39 -22.64 -14.11
C PRO A 249 14.00 -23.18 -14.49
N ARG A 250 13.88 -23.64 -15.73
CA ARG A 250 12.68 -24.25 -16.28
C ARG A 250 13.02 -25.65 -16.78
N ASP A 251 12.09 -26.57 -16.62
CA ASP A 251 12.20 -27.91 -17.19
C ASP A 251 12.17 -27.84 -18.73
N ALA A 252 12.54 -28.94 -19.40
CA ALA A 252 12.50 -29.04 -20.86
C ALA A 252 11.09 -28.88 -21.47
N ALA A 253 10.04 -28.94 -20.65
CA ALA A 253 8.64 -28.72 -21.02
C ALA A 253 8.18 -27.26 -20.80
N GLY A 254 9.04 -26.38 -20.28
CA GLY A 254 8.78 -24.96 -20.02
C GLY A 254 8.09 -24.65 -18.68
N ASN A 255 7.91 -25.63 -17.79
CA ASN A 255 7.41 -25.43 -16.43
C ASN A 255 8.53 -24.97 -15.51
N PHE A 256 8.18 -24.21 -14.47
CA PHE A 256 9.15 -23.75 -13.47
C PHE A 256 9.57 -24.93 -12.58
N GLU A 257 10.87 -25.18 -12.49
CA GLU A 257 11.41 -26.13 -11.52
C GLU A 257 11.49 -25.49 -10.14
N TYR A 258 11.15 -26.26 -9.12
CA TYR A 258 11.31 -25.85 -7.73
C TYR A 258 12.76 -26.08 -7.32
N GLU A 259 13.53 -25.02 -7.12
CA GLU A 259 14.89 -25.14 -6.58
C GLU A 259 14.85 -25.62 -5.12
N GLU A 260 15.48 -26.77 -4.85
CA GLU A 260 15.78 -27.20 -3.48
C GLU A 260 16.94 -26.37 -2.86
N ALA A 261 17.79 -25.72 -3.66
CA ALA A 261 19.02 -25.05 -3.22
C ALA A 261 18.91 -23.52 -2.97
N ILE A 262 17.73 -22.99 -2.63
CA ILE A 262 17.66 -21.91 -1.59
C ILE A 262 17.94 -22.52 -0.20
N ALA A 263 18.06 -23.85 -0.09
CA ALA A 263 18.54 -24.53 1.11
C ALA A 263 20.04 -24.42 1.37
N ASN A 264 20.93 -24.09 0.40
CA ASN A 264 22.33 -23.63 0.58
C ASN A 264 23.02 -23.48 -0.80
N ALA A 265 23.23 -22.26 -1.32
CA ALA A 265 24.01 -22.06 -2.56
C ALA A 265 25.52 -22.14 -2.27
N PRO A 266 26.30 -22.97 -2.97
CA PRO A 266 26.84 -22.61 -4.30
C PRO A 266 26.73 -23.72 -5.37
N ASP A 267 26.43 -23.27 -6.60
CA ASP A 267 26.57 -23.92 -7.93
C ASP A 267 26.22 -25.43 -8.04
N ASN A 268 24.98 -25.76 -8.36
CA ASN A 268 24.58 -27.11 -8.78
C ASN A 268 24.59 -27.18 -10.32
N GLY A 269 25.73 -27.56 -10.88
CA GLY A 269 26.00 -27.68 -12.31
C GLY A 269 25.15 -28.71 -13.06
N GLU A 270 23.85 -28.44 -13.22
CA GLU A 270 22.97 -29.08 -14.20
C GLU A 270 22.61 -28.10 -15.33
N PRO A 271 22.47 -28.56 -16.59
CA PRO A 271 22.41 -27.68 -17.74
C PRO A 271 21.13 -26.83 -17.76
N CYS A 272 21.28 -25.52 -17.58
CA CYS A 272 20.23 -24.52 -17.73
C CYS A 272 19.53 -24.63 -19.10
N ALA A 273 18.21 -24.76 -19.10
CA ALA A 273 17.40 -24.66 -20.32
C ALA A 273 17.62 -23.31 -21.04
N PRO A 274 17.60 -23.27 -22.38
CA PRO A 274 17.89 -22.07 -23.14
C PRO A 274 16.86 -20.96 -22.85
N PRO A 275 17.32 -19.70 -22.69
CA PRO A 275 16.44 -18.57 -22.43
C PRO A 275 15.44 -18.36 -23.58
N SER A 276 14.22 -17.91 -23.27
CA SER A 276 13.22 -17.62 -24.32
C SER A 276 13.74 -16.53 -25.28
N PRO A 277 13.43 -16.59 -26.59
CA PRO A 277 13.96 -15.65 -27.59
C PRO A 277 13.66 -14.17 -27.28
N THR A 278 12.54 -13.92 -26.61
CA THR A 278 12.12 -12.59 -26.15
C THR A 278 13.04 -12.05 -25.05
N MET A 279 13.53 -12.94 -24.18
CA MET A 279 14.41 -12.59 -23.07
C MET A 279 15.86 -12.32 -23.53
N GLU A 280 16.32 -12.99 -24.59
CA GLU A 280 17.59 -12.68 -25.24
C GLU A 280 17.58 -11.28 -25.88
N LYS A 281 16.50 -10.93 -26.57
CA LYS A 281 16.34 -9.58 -27.13
C LYS A 281 16.36 -8.50 -26.04
N LEU A 282 15.72 -8.75 -24.89
CA LEU A 282 15.78 -7.87 -23.72
C LEU A 282 17.18 -7.78 -23.12
N LYS A 283 17.89 -8.90 -22.95
CA LYS A 283 19.29 -8.91 -22.46
C LYS A 283 20.24 -8.15 -23.40
N ALA A 284 20.07 -8.32 -24.71
CA ALA A 284 20.87 -7.62 -25.72
C ALA A 284 20.66 -6.10 -25.69
N LEU A 285 19.45 -5.64 -25.32
CA LEU A 285 19.15 -4.21 -25.15
C LEU A 285 19.83 -3.60 -23.90
N PHE A 286 19.93 -4.34 -22.80
CA PHE A 286 20.53 -3.85 -21.56
C PHE A 286 22.07 -3.99 -21.50
N HIS A 287 22.69 -4.82 -22.35
CA HIS A 287 24.13 -5.02 -22.40
C HIS A 287 24.87 -4.22 -23.48
N LYS A 288 24.18 -3.45 -24.33
CA LYS A 288 24.82 -2.74 -25.46
C LYS A 288 25.47 -1.39 -25.11
N ASN A 289 25.47 -0.97 -23.84
CA ASN A 289 26.12 0.27 -23.38
C ASN A 289 27.08 0.02 -22.20
N LYS A 290 28.08 -0.83 -22.41
CA LYS A 290 29.36 -0.74 -21.69
C LYS A 290 30.49 -0.79 -22.70
#